data_AF-A0A964LES3-F1
#
_entry.id   AF-A0A964LES3-F1
#
_cell.length_a   1.000
_cell.length_b   1.000
_cell.length_c   1.000
_cell.angle_alpha   90.00
_cell.angle_beta   90.00
_cell.angle_gamma   90.00
#
_symmetry.space_group_name_H-M   'P 1'
#
loop_
_entity.id
_entity.type
_entity.pdbx_description
1 polymer ?
#
loop_
_entity_poly.entity_id
_entity_poly.type
_entity_poly.pdbx_seq_one_letter_code
_entity_poly.pdbx_strand_id
1 'polypeptide(L)'
;MSSEPIVLQLAPLPRTQIGPFLLLGVEKDASREAIEAAWAEKIKQARRGQIKTPLEDINWAREMLTSRESRIRCDAVGLNVDTTDGTLKKLKEHYQGKGQVEIRCKPIDTEKWLADYTPQVPVPSVDEIRQLVKLPEIPREVPAVRVMLESFVQEPIDPWQVELDA
;
A
#
# COMPACT_ATOMS: atom_id res chain seq x y z
N MET A 1 13.60 -17.94 24.29
CA MET A 1 14.09 -17.27 23.07
C MET A 1 13.57 -15.86 23.08
N SER A 2 14.44 -14.91 23.37
CA SER A 2 14.13 -13.48 23.40
C SER A 2 13.81 -13.03 21.97
N SER A 3 12.56 -12.67 21.74
CA SER A 3 12.07 -12.07 20.50
C SER A 3 12.71 -10.70 20.33
N GLU A 4 13.85 -10.62 19.67
CA GLU A 4 14.42 -9.35 19.23
C GLU A 4 13.43 -8.68 18.27
N PRO A 5 13.10 -7.38 18.46
CA PRO A 5 12.17 -6.69 17.60
C PRO A 5 12.75 -6.63 16.18
N ILE A 6 12.06 -7.24 15.22
CA ILE A 6 12.42 -7.17 13.80
C ILE A 6 12.29 -5.71 13.37
N VAL A 7 13.43 -5.05 13.20
CA VAL A 7 13.49 -3.70 12.63
C VAL A 7 13.33 -3.84 11.12
N LEU A 8 12.09 -3.77 10.65
CA LEU A 8 11.76 -3.71 9.22
C LEU A 8 12.44 -2.47 8.62
N GLN A 9 13.48 -2.70 7.81
CA GLN A 9 14.11 -1.65 7.01
C GLN A 9 13.18 -1.35 5.82
N LEU A 10 12.21 -0.46 6.04
CA LEU A 10 11.49 0.19 4.96
C LEU A 10 12.50 1.03 4.16
N ALA A 11 12.46 0.91 2.83
CA ALA A 11 13.18 1.82 1.95
C ALA A 11 12.90 3.28 2.38
N PRO A 12 13.88 4.20 2.34
CA PRO A 12 13.65 5.58 2.74
C PRO A 12 12.67 6.22 1.77
N LEU A 13 11.39 6.16 2.10
CA LEU A 13 10.35 6.85 1.35
C LEU A 13 10.57 8.36 1.51
N PRO A 14 10.36 9.16 0.45
CA PRO A 14 10.44 10.59 0.56
C PRO A 14 9.47 11.09 1.63
N ARG A 15 9.89 12.08 2.42
CA ARG A 15 9.11 12.64 3.54
C ARG A 15 7.67 13.04 3.19
N THR A 16 7.42 13.39 1.92
CA THR A 16 6.11 13.72 1.36
C THR A 16 5.16 12.53 1.28
N GLN A 17 5.68 11.31 1.12
CA GLN A 17 4.90 10.07 1.11
C GLN A 17 4.63 9.54 2.52
N ILE A 18 5.58 9.69 3.44
CA ILE A 18 5.41 9.28 4.86
C ILE A 18 4.44 10.22 5.58
N GLY A 19 4.54 11.53 5.32
CA GLY A 19 3.73 12.54 5.96
C GLY A 19 4.18 12.90 7.39
N PRO A 20 3.84 14.10 7.86
CA PRO A 20 4.41 14.66 9.10
C PRO A 20 3.91 13.97 10.37
N PHE A 21 2.68 13.45 10.39
CA PHE A 21 2.12 12.72 11.53
C PHE A 21 2.91 11.44 11.83
N LEU A 22 3.25 10.66 10.81
CA LEU A 22 4.04 9.45 10.96
C LEU A 22 5.50 9.74 11.31
N LEU A 23 6.09 10.80 10.73
CA LEU A 23 7.46 11.21 11.06
C LEU A 23 7.63 11.55 12.55
N LEU A 24 6.63 12.21 13.15
CA LEU A 24 6.62 12.50 14.58
C LEU A 24 6.04 11.36 15.43
N GLY A 25 5.31 10.42 14.83
CA GLY A 25 4.63 9.33 15.52
C GLY A 25 3.44 9.80 16.35
N VAL A 26 2.69 10.77 15.84
CA VAL A 26 1.54 11.38 16.53
C VAL A 26 0.23 11.11 15.77
N GLU A 27 -0.88 11.00 16.50
CA GLU A 27 -2.21 10.86 15.92
C GLU A 27 -2.65 12.15 15.20
N LYS A 28 -3.56 12.08 14.22
CA LYS A 28 -4.05 13.27 13.50
C LYS A 28 -4.81 14.25 14.39
N ASP A 29 -5.44 13.76 15.46
CA ASP A 29 -6.14 14.56 16.48
C ASP A 29 -5.20 15.10 17.57
N ALA A 30 -3.88 14.88 17.47
CA ALA A 30 -2.93 15.31 18.47
C ALA A 30 -3.01 16.81 18.75
N SER A 31 -3.04 17.16 20.04
CA SER A 31 -2.97 18.54 20.50
C SER A 31 -1.60 19.15 20.19
N ARG A 32 -1.53 20.48 20.16
CA ARG A 32 -0.28 21.20 19.93
C ARG A 32 0.81 20.81 20.94
N GLU A 33 0.42 20.60 22.20
CA GLU A 33 1.33 20.19 23.27
C GLU A 33 1.89 18.78 23.02
N ALA A 34 1.06 17.85 22.57
CA ALA A 34 1.49 16.50 22.22
C ALA A 34 2.46 16.48 21.03
N ILE A 35 2.22 17.34 20.02
CA ILE A 35 3.11 17.49 18.86
C ILE A 35 4.48 18.02 19.29
N GLU A 36 4.54 19.06 20.13
CA GLU A 36 5.80 19.62 20.63
C GLU A 36 6.57 18.61 21.51
N ALA A 37 5.87 17.86 22.36
CA ALA A 37 6.47 16.81 23.19
C ALA A 37 7.07 15.68 22.32
N ALA A 38 6.31 15.20 21.32
CA ALA A 38 6.78 14.17 20.40
C ALA A 38 7.97 14.64 19.55
N TRP A 39 7.93 15.89 19.07
CA TRP A 39 9.06 16.51 18.36
C TRP A 39 10.33 16.56 19.22
N ALA A 40 10.22 16.99 20.48
CA ALA A 40 11.36 17.05 21.38
C ALA A 40 11.97 15.65 21.64
N GLU A 41 11.14 14.62 21.81
CA GLU A 41 11.60 13.24 21.96
C GLU A 41 12.26 12.70 20.69
N LYS A 42 11.70 13.00 19.51
CA LYS A 42 12.30 12.61 18.22
C LYS A 42 13.64 13.27 17.97
N ILE A 43 13.82 14.54 18.34
CA ILE A 43 15.14 15.20 18.28
C ILE A 43 16.15 14.51 19.18
N LYS A 44 15.77 14.15 20.42
CA LYS A 44 16.66 13.42 21.34
C LYS A 44 17.07 12.07 20.75
N GLN A 45 16.11 11.33 20.19
CA GLN A 45 16.35 10.03 19.53
C GLN A 45 17.28 10.16 18.32
N ALA A 46 17.06 11.16 17.46
CA ALA A 46 17.90 11.40 16.28
C ALA A 46 19.33 11.77 16.68
N ARG A 47 19.51 12.64 17.67
CA ARG A 47 20.84 13.03 18.19
C ARG A 47 21.59 11.86 18.84
N ARG A 48 20.86 10.88 19.39
CA ARG A 48 21.41 9.64 19.96
C ARG A 48 21.65 8.55 18.90
N GLY A 49 21.34 8.80 17.62
CA GLY A 49 21.48 7.82 16.55
C GLY A 49 20.50 6.64 16.64
N GLN A 50 19.42 6.77 17.41
CA GLN A 50 18.44 5.70 17.63
C GLN A 50 17.43 5.58 16.48
N ILE A 51 17.30 6.63 15.66
CA ILE A 51 16.45 6.67 14.47
C ILE A 51 17.27 7.19 13.29
N LYS A 52 16.98 6.67 12.09
CA LYS A 52 17.64 7.09 10.84
C LYS A 52 17.02 8.33 10.20
N THR A 53 15.92 8.86 10.77
CA THR A 53 15.24 10.05 10.27
C THR A 53 16.12 11.29 10.44
N PRO A 54 16.39 12.06 9.37
CA PRO A 54 17.22 13.25 9.48
C PRO A 54 16.52 14.34 10.31
N LEU A 55 17.31 15.19 10.97
CA LEU A 55 16.81 16.29 11.80
C LEU A 55 15.97 17.28 10.99
N GLU A 56 16.29 17.46 9.71
CA GLU A 56 15.56 18.31 8.77
C GLU A 56 14.11 17.85 8.60
N ASP A 57 13.89 16.54 8.49
CA ASP A 57 12.55 15.98 8.31
C ASP A 57 11.73 16.05 9.60
N ILE A 58 12.37 15.92 10.75
CA ILE A 58 11.74 16.09 12.07
C ILE A 58 11.27 17.54 12.26
N ASN A 59 12.11 18.51 11.87
CA ASN A 59 11.76 19.94 11.95
C ASN A 59 10.69 20.31 10.93
N TRP A 60 10.80 19.81 9.70
CA TRP A 60 9.77 19.98 8.67
C TRP A 60 8.41 19.47 9.14
N ALA A 61 8.38 18.29 9.77
CA ALA A 61 7.14 17.70 10.28
C ALA A 61 6.48 18.59 11.36
N ARG A 62 7.27 19.16 12.28
CA ARG A 62 6.76 20.12 13.26
C ARG A 62 6.16 21.36 12.59
N GLU A 63 6.86 21.95 11.63
CA GLU A 63 6.38 23.15 10.91
C GLU A 63 5.07 22.90 10.19
N MET A 64 4.95 21.75 9.51
CA MET A 64 3.72 21.37 8.81
C MET A 64 2.53 21.19 9.76
N LEU A 65 2.73 20.65 10.96
CA LEU A 65 1.65 20.42 11.93
C LEU A 65 1.33 21.64 12.80
N THR A 66 2.23 22.61 12.89
CA THR A 66 2.04 23.82 13.70
C THR A 66 1.13 24.84 13.01
N SER A 67 1.24 24.98 11.68
CA SER A 67 0.36 25.86 10.90
C SER A 67 -0.97 25.18 10.60
N ARG A 68 -2.09 25.86 10.87
CA ARG A 68 -3.45 25.34 10.64
C ARG A 68 -3.68 24.96 9.18
N GLU A 69 -3.27 25.81 8.24
CA GLU A 69 -3.46 25.57 6.80
C GLU A 69 -2.59 24.42 6.29
N SER A 70 -1.35 24.32 6.76
CA SER A 70 -0.46 23.21 6.41
C SER A 70 -0.95 21.90 6.99
N ARG A 71 -1.45 21.90 8.23
CA ARG A 71 -2.03 20.73 8.88
C ARG A 71 -3.22 20.18 8.10
N ILE A 72 -4.15 21.04 7.68
CA ILE A 72 -5.31 20.64 6.87
C ILE A 72 -4.87 19.99 5.54
N ARG A 73 -3.84 20.53 4.88
CA ARG A 73 -3.29 19.91 3.66
C ARG A 73 -2.66 18.55 3.93
N CYS A 74 -1.94 18.40 5.03
CA CYS A 74 -1.36 17.13 5.45
C CYS A 74 -2.45 16.10 5.83
N ASP A 75 -3.58 16.58 6.37
CA ASP A 75 -4.74 15.73 6.67
C ASP A 75 -5.39 15.18 5.40
N ALA A 76 -5.53 16.02 4.37
CA ALA A 76 -6.14 15.68 3.08
C ALA A 76 -5.27 14.78 2.17
N VAL A 77 -3.93 14.95 2.21
CA VAL A 77 -2.99 14.19 1.38
C VAL A 77 -2.62 12.84 2.02
N GLY A 78 -2.78 12.71 3.35
CA GLY A 78 -2.44 11.49 4.06
C GLY A 78 -3.40 10.34 3.74
N LEU A 79 -3.02 9.48 2.79
CA LEU A 79 -3.61 8.17 2.42
C LEU A 79 -3.49 7.10 3.54
N ASN A 80 -3.54 7.50 4.81
CA ASN A 80 -3.60 6.56 5.93
C ASN A 80 -5.04 6.53 6.44
N VAL A 81 -5.83 5.62 5.87
CA VAL A 81 -7.24 5.38 6.21
C VAL A 81 -7.44 5.15 7.73
N ASP A 82 -6.43 4.59 8.40
CA ASP A 82 -6.43 4.33 9.85
C ASP A 82 -6.27 5.57 10.73
N THR A 83 -5.72 6.67 10.19
CA THR A 83 -5.55 7.94 10.93
C THR A 83 -6.47 9.04 10.48
N THR A 84 -7.11 8.95 9.30
CA THR A 84 -7.99 10.01 8.74
C THR A 84 -9.23 10.30 9.58
N ASP A 85 -9.85 9.31 10.22
CA ASP A 85 -11.14 9.52 10.91
C ASP A 85 -11.16 9.11 12.39
N GLY A 86 -10.02 8.62 12.90
CA GLY A 86 -9.98 7.94 14.18
C GLY A 86 -11.00 6.78 14.24
N THR A 87 -11.38 6.21 13.09
CA THR A 87 -12.30 5.08 12.99
C THR A 87 -11.80 3.91 13.83
N LEU A 88 -10.51 3.59 13.76
CA LEU A 88 -9.92 2.56 14.63
C LEU A 88 -10.00 2.91 16.12
N LYS A 89 -9.81 4.18 16.49
CA LYS A 89 -9.95 4.66 17.88
C LYS A 89 -11.39 4.56 18.36
N LYS A 90 -12.35 5.03 17.55
CA LYS A 90 -13.79 4.90 17.79
C LYS A 90 -14.23 3.44 17.86
N LEU A 91 -13.74 2.58 16.96
CA LEU A 91 -14.00 1.15 16.96
C LEU A 91 -13.39 0.48 18.18
N LYS A 92 -12.15 0.83 18.55
CA LYS A 92 -11.50 0.35 19.77
C LYS A 92 -12.30 0.74 21.00
N GLU A 93 -12.71 2.00 21.12
CA GLU A 93 -13.55 2.48 22.22
C GLU A 93 -14.91 1.77 22.26
N HIS A 94 -15.52 1.57 21.09
CA HIS A 94 -16.83 0.92 20.95
C HIS A 94 -16.79 -0.58 21.27
N TYR A 95 -15.74 -1.30 20.86
CA TYR A 95 -15.66 -2.76 20.99
C TYR A 95 -14.83 -3.24 22.20
N GLN A 96 -13.88 -2.45 22.73
CA GLN A 96 -13.01 -2.88 23.83
C GLN A 96 -13.36 -2.24 25.19
N GLY A 97 -14.09 -1.11 25.21
CA GLY A 97 -14.32 -0.36 26.45
C GLY A 97 -13.00 0.05 27.14
N LYS A 98 -13.06 0.58 28.38
CA LYS A 98 -11.87 1.02 29.14
C LYS A 98 -10.97 -0.13 29.63
N GLY A 99 -11.23 -1.37 29.23
CA GLY A 99 -10.47 -2.55 29.65
C GLY A 99 -9.40 -2.90 28.63
N GLN A 100 -8.16 -3.08 29.09
CA GLN A 100 -7.08 -3.65 28.28
C GLN A 100 -7.38 -5.14 28.05
N VAL A 101 -8.14 -5.46 27.00
CA VAL A 101 -8.32 -6.84 26.55
C VAL A 101 -7.22 -7.13 25.54
N GLU A 102 -6.46 -8.22 25.79
CA GLU A 102 -5.51 -8.79 24.83
C GLU A 102 -6.18 -8.90 23.45
N ILE A 103 -5.71 -8.12 22.49
CA ILE A 103 -6.23 -8.13 21.12
C ILE A 103 -5.80 -9.46 20.49
N ARG A 104 -6.63 -10.48 20.64
CA ARG A 104 -6.56 -11.72 19.86
C ARG A 104 -7.39 -11.52 18.61
N CYS A 105 -6.96 -10.63 17.72
CA CYS A 105 -7.47 -10.61 16.35
C CYS A 105 -7.13 -11.97 15.73
N LYS A 106 -8.09 -12.89 15.75
CA LYS A 106 -8.04 -14.06 14.88
C LYS A 106 -8.52 -13.58 13.50
N PRO A 107 -7.77 -13.86 12.42
CA PRO A 107 -8.25 -13.56 11.08
C PRO A 107 -9.64 -14.19 10.91
N ILE A 108 -10.63 -13.37 10.53
CA ILE A 108 -11.98 -13.86 10.19
C ILE A 108 -11.90 -14.81 9.00
N ASP A 109 -10.92 -14.59 8.13
CA ASP A 109 -10.64 -15.41 6.98
C ASP A 109 -9.14 -15.73 6.95
N THR A 110 -8.78 -16.96 7.29
CA THR A 110 -7.52 -17.55 6.81
C THR A 110 -7.80 -17.97 5.38
N GLU A 111 -7.41 -17.12 4.43
CA GLU A 111 -7.51 -17.42 3.00
C GLU A 111 -7.09 -18.87 2.75
N LYS A 112 -7.96 -19.64 2.08
CA LYS A 112 -7.62 -21.00 1.69
C LYS A 112 -6.38 -20.92 0.79
N TRP A 113 -5.33 -21.60 1.22
CA TRP A 113 -4.10 -21.74 0.46
C TRP A 113 -4.42 -22.22 -0.96
N LEU A 114 -4.17 -21.36 -1.95
CA LEU A 114 -4.59 -21.61 -3.34
C LEU A 114 -3.67 -22.58 -4.09
N ALA A 115 -2.57 -23.05 -3.48
CA ALA A 115 -1.62 -23.94 -4.16
C ALA A 115 -2.27 -25.25 -4.61
N ASP A 116 -3.28 -25.74 -3.88
CA ASP A 116 -4.02 -26.96 -4.19
C ASP A 116 -5.46 -26.67 -4.65
N TYR A 117 -5.80 -25.41 -4.92
CA TYR A 117 -7.15 -25.03 -5.34
C TYR A 117 -7.39 -25.48 -6.78
N THR A 118 -8.36 -26.38 -6.94
CA THR A 118 -8.91 -26.75 -8.25
C THR A 118 -10.27 -26.06 -8.40
N PRO A 119 -10.47 -25.23 -9.45
CA PRO A 119 -11.76 -24.61 -9.68
C PRO A 119 -12.83 -25.69 -9.91
N GLN A 120 -14.03 -25.47 -9.37
CA GLN A 120 -15.15 -26.40 -9.54
C GLN A 120 -15.64 -26.49 -11.00
N VAL A 121 -15.27 -25.50 -11.82
CA VAL A 121 -15.58 -25.48 -13.24
C VAL A 121 -14.41 -26.15 -13.98
N PRO A 122 -14.69 -27.13 -14.86
CA PRO A 122 -13.64 -27.72 -15.69
C PRO A 122 -13.01 -26.62 -16.53
N VAL A 123 -11.70 -26.42 -16.37
CA VAL A 123 -10.94 -25.51 -17.21
C VAL A 123 -10.89 -26.13 -18.60
N PRO A 124 -11.40 -25.44 -19.65
CA PRO A 124 -11.35 -25.99 -21.00
C PRO A 124 -9.90 -26.19 -21.42
N SER A 125 -9.66 -27.28 -22.14
CA SER A 125 -8.36 -27.57 -22.73
C SER A 125 -7.99 -26.51 -23.77
N VAL A 126 -6.69 -26.35 -24.03
CA VAL A 126 -6.19 -25.40 -25.05
C VAL A 126 -6.82 -25.66 -26.41
N ASP A 127 -7.10 -26.93 -26.74
CA ASP A 127 -7.72 -27.32 -28.00
C ASP A 127 -9.20 -26.95 -28.07
N GLU A 128 -9.95 -27.07 -26.96
CA GLU A 128 -11.35 -26.60 -26.88
C GLU A 128 -11.44 -25.07 -27.02
N ILE A 129 -10.50 -24.33 -26.40
CA ILE A 129 -10.40 -22.87 -26.56
C ILE A 129 -10.14 -22.52 -28.03
N ARG A 130 -9.19 -23.20 -28.69
CA ARG A 130 -8.86 -22.96 -30.11
C ARG A 130 -10.03 -23.24 -31.05
N GLN A 131 -10.90 -24.21 -30.73
CA GLN A 131 -12.09 -24.49 -31.53
C GLN A 131 -13.19 -23.44 -31.34
N LEU A 132 -13.29 -22.82 -30.16
CA LEU A 132 -14.25 -21.77 -29.87
C LEU A 132 -13.84 -20.41 -30.46
N VAL A 133 -12.55 -20.16 -30.62
CA VAL A 133 -12.04 -18.92 -31.23
C VAL A 133 -12.19 -18.98 -32.75
N LYS A 134 -13.12 -18.20 -33.28
CA LYS A 134 -13.23 -17.96 -34.73
C LYS A 134 -12.09 -17.04 -35.17
N LEU A 135 -11.10 -17.61 -35.85
CA LEU A 135 -10.04 -16.83 -36.49
C LEU A 135 -10.64 -16.02 -37.65
N PRO A 136 -10.41 -14.69 -37.72
CA PRO A 136 -10.84 -13.90 -38.86
C PRO A 136 -10.09 -14.34 -40.13
N GLU A 137 -10.77 -14.30 -41.28
CA GLU A 137 -10.12 -14.59 -42.56
C GLU A 137 -9.08 -13.51 -42.86
N ILE A 138 -7.82 -13.92 -43.02
CA ILE A 138 -6.73 -13.01 -43.37
C ILE A 138 -6.95 -12.53 -44.82
N PRO A 139 -7.12 -11.22 -45.07
CA PRO A 139 -7.31 -10.70 -46.41
C PRO A 139 -6.12 -11.06 -47.31
N ARG A 140 -6.37 -11.82 -48.38
CA ARG A 140 -5.32 -12.27 -49.33
C ARG A 140 -4.84 -11.16 -50.27
N GLU A 141 -5.54 -10.04 -50.28
CA GLU A 141 -5.28 -8.89 -51.15
C GLU A 141 -4.02 -8.12 -50.73
N VAL A 142 -3.56 -8.29 -49.47
CA VAL A 142 -2.41 -7.56 -48.92
C VAL A 142 -1.39 -8.56 -48.36
N PRO A 143 -0.43 -9.06 -49.17
CA PRO A 143 0.53 -10.07 -48.73
C PRO A 143 1.42 -9.62 -47.54
N ALA A 144 1.55 -8.32 -47.30
CA ALA A 144 2.26 -7.76 -46.16
C ALA A 144 1.60 -8.07 -44.80
N VAL A 145 0.27 -8.24 -44.76
CA VAL A 145 -0.47 -8.51 -43.52
C VAL A 145 -0.09 -9.88 -42.96
N ARG A 146 0.13 -10.88 -43.82
CA ARG A 146 0.57 -12.20 -43.39
C ARG A 146 1.95 -12.16 -42.73
N VAL A 147 2.89 -11.42 -43.33
CA VAL A 147 4.26 -11.27 -42.79
C VAL A 147 4.24 -10.55 -41.45
N MET A 148 3.42 -9.47 -41.32
CA MET A 148 3.24 -8.76 -40.05
C MET A 148 2.65 -9.65 -38.96
N LEU A 149 1.62 -10.46 -39.28
CA LEU A 149 1.00 -11.36 -38.30
C LEU A 149 1.96 -12.48 -37.87
N GLU A 150 2.75 -13.04 -38.80
CA GLU A 150 3.77 -14.04 -38.49
C GLU A 150 4.88 -13.47 -37.58
N SER A 151 5.28 -12.21 -37.76
CA SER A 151 6.22 -11.54 -36.85
C SER A 151 5.60 -11.26 -35.48
N PHE A 152 4.35 -10.83 -35.43
CA PHE A 152 3.67 -10.45 -34.18
C PHE A 152 3.45 -11.64 -33.24
N VAL A 153 3.19 -12.83 -33.79
CA VAL A 153 3.02 -14.07 -33.01
C VAL A 153 4.33 -14.53 -32.34
N GLN A 154 5.48 -14.13 -32.87
CA GLN A 154 6.79 -14.49 -32.29
C GLN A 154 7.26 -13.49 -31.23
N GLU A 155 6.61 -12.33 -31.10
CA GLU A 155 6.95 -11.38 -30.05
C GLU A 155 6.53 -11.92 -28.68
N PRO A 156 7.40 -11.80 -27.66
CA PRO A 156 7.08 -12.24 -26.31
C PRO A 156 5.94 -11.38 -25.76
N ILE A 157 4.74 -11.96 -25.65
CA ILE A 157 3.59 -11.32 -25.03
C ILE A 157 3.87 -11.20 -23.53
N ASP A 158 4.02 -9.98 -23.04
CA ASP A 158 4.03 -9.69 -21.61
C ASP A 158 2.58 -9.76 -21.08
N PRO A 159 2.24 -10.73 -20.19
CA PRO A 159 0.90 -10.87 -19.65
C PRO A 159 0.43 -9.66 -18.81
N TRP A 160 1.33 -8.73 -18.48
CA TRP A 160 1.02 -7.54 -17.67
C TRP A 160 0.91 -6.24 -18.47
N GLN A 161 1.11 -6.29 -19.79
CA GLN A 161 0.95 -5.14 -20.70
C GLN A 161 -0.24 -5.32 -21.66
N VAL A 162 -1.32 -5.95 -21.21
CA VAL A 162 -2.55 -5.99 -22.00
C VAL A 162 -3.30 -4.67 -21.78
N GLU A 163 -3.15 -3.74 -22.71
CA GLU A 163 -4.09 -2.61 -22.83
C GLU A 163 -5.43 -3.17 -23.30
N LEU A 164 -6.37 -3.32 -22.37
CA LEU A 164 -7.76 -3.63 -22.70
C LEU A 164 -8.43 -2.33 -23.13
N ASP A 165 -8.61 -2.15 -24.44
CA ASP A 165 -9.44 -1.08 -24.97
C ASP A 165 -10.86 -1.17 -24.36
N ALA A 166 -11.36 -0.01 -23.95
CA ALA A 166 -12.64 0.19 -23.27
C ALA A 166 -13.87 -0.08 -24.16
#